data_AF-A0A850DQ91-F1
#
_entry.id   AF-A0A850DQ91-F1
#
_cell.length_a   1.000
_cell.length_b   1.000
_cell.length_c   1.000
_cell.angle_alpha   90.00
_cell.angle_beta   90.00
_cell.angle_gamma   90.00
#
_symmetry.space_group_name_H-M   'P 1'
#
loop_
_entity.id
_entity.type
_entity.pdbx_description
1 polymer ?
#
loop_
_entity_poly.entity_id
_entity_poly.type
_entity_poly.pdbx_seq_one_letter_code
_entity_poly.pdbx_strand_id
1 'polypeptide(L)'
;MLASVITTSALVAEVLVAVPVQAAEVDDRPVTSLPAVTSDAVPAPTPTVPDGVVDAPKIAYDQAPTATADDRTNALGGDLHPAAPDSPFDPDTSKLVGRSTFKDTYENTDGSKTAVISQVPKNIKDDQGKWVPVNTDVDVTSAGTGVVDDHPLDPVFADNASGSDVLTMHHDGFTLAYSLEDAADSPLSHTNKGGAGDEVTYRDVFPDTDLHYTVTNGTVKEELVLSELPTKARDSWSWHVRGKGLAATTEDDGTMVFRSDSPEFLDS
;
A
#
# COMPACT_ATOMS: atom_id res chain seq x y z
N MET A 1 14.97 -32.46 6.16
CA MET A 1 15.43 -31.26 5.43
C MET A 1 14.20 -30.47 5.04
N LEU A 2 13.84 -29.48 5.86
CA LEU A 2 12.76 -28.55 5.56
C LEU A 2 13.40 -27.16 5.62
N ALA A 3 13.36 -26.47 4.49
CA ALA A 3 13.85 -25.11 4.36
C ALA A 3 12.84 -24.18 5.04
N SER A 4 13.23 -23.56 6.15
CA SER A 4 12.47 -22.45 6.74
C SER A 4 12.75 -21.19 5.95
N VAL A 5 11.70 -20.64 5.34
CA VAL A 5 11.69 -19.28 4.79
C VAL A 5 11.45 -18.35 5.97
N ILE A 6 12.43 -17.49 6.27
CA ILE A 6 12.34 -16.46 7.30
C ILE A 6 11.65 -15.25 6.67
N THR A 7 10.47 -14.89 7.16
CA THR A 7 9.78 -13.65 6.79
C THR A 7 9.97 -12.65 7.92
N THR A 8 10.65 -11.55 7.63
CA THR A 8 10.72 -10.37 8.49
C THR A 8 9.38 -9.63 8.41
N SER A 9 8.68 -9.48 9.54
CA SER A 9 7.44 -8.69 9.61
C SER A 9 7.76 -7.25 10.03
N ALA A 10 7.38 -6.27 9.21
CA ALA A 10 7.41 -4.85 9.53
C ALA A 10 5.97 -4.32 9.49
N LEU A 11 5.54 -3.63 10.54
CA LEU A 11 4.32 -2.83 10.53
C LEU A 11 4.69 -1.46 9.94
N VAL A 12 4.32 -1.23 8.68
CA VAL A 12 4.50 0.06 8.02
C VAL A 12 3.18 0.83 8.15
N ALA A 13 3.18 1.91 8.92
CA ALA A 13 2.11 2.88 8.92
C ALA A 13 2.47 3.96 7.88
N GLU A 14 1.92 3.88 6.68
CA GLU A 14 2.06 4.94 5.68
C GLU A 14 1.14 6.11 6.05
N VAL A 15 1.71 7.17 6.62
CA VAL A 15 1.04 8.46 6.73
C VAL A 15 1.18 9.17 5.40
N LEU A 16 0.13 9.13 4.58
CA LEU A 16 0.01 9.96 3.38
C LEU A 16 -0.18 11.42 3.81
N VAL A 17 0.92 12.16 3.96
CA VAL A 17 0.86 13.61 4.11
C VAL A 17 0.40 14.20 2.78
N ALA A 18 -0.88 14.60 2.71
CA ALA A 18 -1.34 15.49 1.66
C ALA A 18 -0.65 16.84 1.85
N VAL A 19 0.47 17.03 1.17
CA VAL A 19 1.12 18.34 1.09
C VAL A 19 0.10 19.27 0.43
N PRO A 20 -0.34 20.37 1.06
CA PRO A 20 -1.15 21.34 0.37
C PRO A 20 -0.35 21.79 -0.86
N VAL A 21 -0.99 21.77 -2.03
CA VAL A 21 -0.50 22.46 -3.21
C VAL A 21 -0.44 23.94 -2.83
N GLN A 22 0.68 24.35 -2.25
CA GLN A 22 1.19 25.67 -2.47
C GLN A 22 1.48 25.70 -3.95
N ALA A 23 0.67 26.47 -4.67
CA ALA A 23 1.09 27.05 -5.92
C ALA A 23 2.38 27.82 -5.61
N ALA A 24 3.50 27.12 -5.70
CA ALA A 24 4.79 27.75 -5.87
C ALA A 24 4.60 28.62 -7.11
N GLU A 25 4.85 29.92 -6.96
CA GLU A 25 5.13 30.75 -8.12
C GLU A 25 6.16 29.98 -8.94
N VAL A 26 5.75 29.60 -10.15
CA VAL A 26 6.64 28.97 -11.11
C VAL A 26 7.64 30.04 -11.46
N ASP A 27 8.77 30.03 -10.76
CA ASP A 27 9.96 30.70 -11.23
C ASP A 27 10.31 29.97 -12.52
N ASP A 28 10.03 30.64 -13.64
CA ASP A 28 10.17 30.15 -15.00
C ASP A 28 11.67 30.00 -15.29
N ARG A 29 12.27 28.97 -14.69
CA ARG A 29 13.65 28.60 -14.92
C ARG A 29 13.65 27.81 -16.22
N PRO A 30 14.22 28.35 -17.30
CA PRO A 30 14.31 27.62 -18.55
C PRO A 30 15.04 26.30 -18.28
N VAL A 31 14.42 25.20 -18.69
CA VAL A 31 14.99 23.85 -18.71
C VAL A 31 16.13 23.76 -19.74
N THR A 32 17.20 24.53 -19.53
CA THR A 32 18.42 24.50 -20.32
C THR A 32 19.63 24.73 -19.41
N SER A 33 19.91 23.78 -18.52
CA SER A 33 21.29 23.42 -18.09
C SER A 33 21.25 22.47 -16.90
N LEU A 34 20.79 21.25 -17.12
CA LEU A 34 21.45 20.14 -16.43
C LEU A 34 22.76 19.92 -17.19
N PRO A 35 23.94 19.85 -16.53
CA PRO A 35 25.15 19.43 -17.21
C PRO A 35 24.89 18.02 -17.77
N ALA A 36 25.03 17.86 -19.08
CA ALA A 36 24.94 16.56 -19.70
C ALA A 36 25.99 15.65 -19.04
N VAL A 37 25.56 14.49 -18.54
CA VAL A 37 26.50 13.43 -18.19
C VAL A 37 27.09 12.96 -19.52
N THR A 38 28.28 13.44 -19.84
CA THR A 38 29.01 13.00 -21.02
C THR A 38 29.67 11.67 -20.69
N SER A 39 29.21 10.61 -21.34
CA SER A 39 29.99 9.37 -21.41
C SER A 39 31.12 9.60 -22.40
N ASP A 40 32.37 9.52 -21.94
CA ASP A 40 33.50 9.49 -22.87
C ASP A 40 33.40 8.23 -23.73
N ALA A 41 33.52 8.39 -25.05
CA ALA A 41 33.58 7.26 -25.94
C ALA A 41 34.81 6.41 -25.58
N VAL A 42 34.58 5.18 -25.14
CA VAL A 42 35.64 4.16 -25.05
C VAL A 42 36.28 4.06 -26.43
N PRO A 43 37.62 4.18 -26.57
CA PRO A 43 38.25 4.04 -27.88
C PRO A 43 37.90 2.67 -28.43
N ALA A 44 37.19 2.65 -29.56
CA ALA A 44 36.93 1.41 -30.26
C ALA A 44 38.28 0.84 -30.71
N PRO A 45 38.63 -0.41 -30.36
CA PRO A 45 39.83 -1.03 -30.88
C PRO A 45 39.74 -1.00 -32.40
N THR A 46 40.74 -0.42 -33.06
CA THR A 46 40.81 -0.48 -34.53
C THR A 46 41.16 -1.93 -34.87
N PRO A 47 40.29 -2.67 -35.58
CA PRO A 47 40.62 -4.03 -35.94
C PRO A 47 41.75 -3.98 -36.97
N THR A 48 42.95 -4.41 -36.57
CA THR A 48 44.02 -4.71 -37.51
C THR A 48 43.72 -6.06 -38.15
N VAL A 49 43.29 -6.04 -39.41
CA VAL A 49 43.24 -7.23 -40.25
C VAL A 49 44.70 -7.62 -40.54
N PRO A 50 45.14 -8.84 -40.19
CA PRO A 50 46.46 -9.31 -40.61
C PRO A 50 46.56 -9.25 -42.15
N ASP A 51 47.72 -8.89 -42.70
CA ASP A 51 48.01 -8.98 -44.13
C ASP A 51 48.07 -10.46 -44.56
N GLY A 52 46.91 -11.10 -44.58
CA GLY A 52 46.66 -12.40 -45.16
C GLY A 52 45.74 -12.21 -46.35
N VAL A 53 46.14 -12.72 -47.51
CA VAL A 53 45.27 -12.79 -48.68
C VAL A 53 44.10 -13.70 -48.33
N VAL A 54 42.97 -13.10 -47.95
CA VAL A 54 41.72 -13.84 -47.78
C VAL A 54 41.07 -13.98 -49.15
N ASP A 55 41.24 -15.16 -49.76
CA ASP A 55 40.39 -15.59 -50.87
C ASP A 55 39.04 -16.06 -50.29
N ALA A 56 38.34 -15.13 -49.63
CA ALA A 56 37.01 -15.36 -49.12
C ALA A 56 36.03 -15.23 -50.31
N PRO A 57 35.22 -16.25 -50.62
CA PRO A 57 34.24 -16.14 -51.67
C PRO A 57 33.32 -14.97 -51.38
N LYS A 58 33.14 -14.09 -52.38
CA LYS A 58 32.26 -12.93 -52.28
C LYS A 58 30.87 -13.43 -51.89
N ILE A 59 30.37 -13.04 -50.72
CA ILE A 59 28.99 -13.38 -50.34
C ILE A 59 28.08 -12.67 -51.32
N ALA A 60 27.39 -13.46 -52.13
CA ALA A 60 26.42 -13.04 -53.12
C ALA A 60 25.11 -12.68 -52.38
N TYR A 61 24.95 -11.40 -52.02
CA TYR A 61 23.78 -10.89 -51.30
C TYR A 61 22.47 -10.97 -52.11
N ASP A 62 22.58 -11.27 -53.40
CA ASP A 62 21.51 -11.53 -54.36
C ASP A 62 20.73 -12.83 -54.07
N GLN A 63 21.21 -13.67 -53.14
CA GLN A 63 20.50 -14.85 -52.63
C GLN A 63 19.85 -14.62 -51.25
N ALA A 64 20.02 -13.43 -50.65
CA ALA A 64 19.38 -13.13 -49.36
C ALA A 64 17.86 -13.01 -49.58
N PRO A 65 17.01 -13.72 -48.81
CA PRO A 65 15.57 -13.59 -48.94
C PRO A 65 15.14 -12.14 -48.73
N THR A 66 14.68 -11.48 -49.78
CA THR A 66 14.10 -10.14 -49.70
C THR A 66 12.66 -10.25 -49.22
N ALA A 67 12.48 -10.50 -47.92
CA ALA A 67 11.16 -10.36 -47.30
C ALA A 67 10.85 -8.87 -47.14
N THR A 68 9.74 -8.42 -47.69
CA THR A 68 9.20 -7.08 -47.44
C THR A 68 8.78 -6.95 -45.98
N ALA A 69 8.60 -5.72 -45.49
CA ALA A 69 8.03 -5.51 -44.16
C ALA A 69 6.65 -6.20 -44.02
N ASP A 70 5.88 -6.24 -45.10
CA ASP A 70 4.59 -6.92 -45.17
C ASP A 70 4.73 -8.45 -45.12
N ASP A 71 5.73 -9.03 -45.78
CA ASP A 71 6.01 -10.48 -45.69
C ASP A 71 6.40 -10.90 -44.26
N ARG A 72 7.18 -10.06 -43.56
CA ARG A 72 7.54 -10.31 -42.16
C ARG A 72 6.35 -10.15 -41.22
N THR A 73 5.46 -9.19 -41.51
CA THR A 73 4.23 -8.96 -40.74
C THR A 73 3.22 -10.08 -40.96
N ASN A 74 3.08 -10.59 -42.18
CA ASN A 74 2.24 -11.74 -42.49
C ASN A 74 2.81 -13.07 -41.95
N ALA A 75 4.13 -13.23 -41.92
CA ALA A 75 4.80 -14.42 -41.36
C ALA A 75 4.68 -14.51 -39.84
N LEU A 76 4.44 -13.39 -39.16
CA LEU A 76 4.06 -13.38 -37.73
C LEU A 76 2.64 -13.87 -37.51
N GLY A 77 1.82 -14.06 -38.55
CA GLY A 77 0.41 -14.38 -38.44
C GLY A 77 -0.37 -13.15 -37.95
N GLY A 78 -1.44 -12.80 -38.67
CA GLY A 78 -2.38 -11.78 -38.19
C GLY A 78 -2.85 -12.12 -36.78
N ASP A 79 -2.82 -11.12 -35.91
CA ASP A 79 -3.24 -11.17 -34.51
C ASP A 79 -2.60 -12.29 -33.67
N LEU A 80 -1.30 -12.17 -33.36
CA LEU A 80 -0.67 -12.87 -32.22
C LEU A 80 -1.12 -12.33 -30.86
N HIS A 81 -2.39 -11.93 -30.73
CA HIS A 81 -3.05 -11.95 -29.45
C HIS A 81 -3.66 -13.33 -29.34
N PRO A 82 -3.01 -14.33 -28.70
CA PRO A 82 -3.78 -15.45 -28.20
C PRO A 82 -4.89 -14.81 -27.37
N ALA A 83 -6.14 -14.98 -27.79
CA ALA A 83 -7.27 -14.63 -26.95
C ALA A 83 -6.99 -15.33 -25.63
N ALA A 84 -6.76 -14.56 -24.57
CA ALA A 84 -6.67 -15.15 -23.25
C ALA A 84 -7.95 -15.98 -23.10
N PRO A 85 -7.85 -17.30 -22.81
CA PRO A 85 -9.05 -18.09 -22.62
C PRO A 85 -9.91 -17.37 -21.58
N ASP A 86 -11.22 -17.28 -21.85
CA ASP A 86 -12.15 -16.69 -20.90
C ASP A 86 -11.92 -17.33 -19.54
N SER A 87 -11.67 -16.50 -18.52
CA SER A 87 -11.40 -16.99 -17.17
C SER A 87 -12.61 -17.79 -16.69
N PRO A 88 -12.44 -19.04 -16.21
CA PRO A 88 -13.54 -19.81 -15.64
C PRO A 88 -14.02 -19.23 -14.29
N PHE A 89 -13.32 -18.23 -13.76
CA PHE A 89 -13.72 -17.53 -12.55
C PHE A 89 -14.85 -16.54 -12.82
N ASP A 90 -15.94 -16.74 -12.10
CA ASP A 90 -17.05 -15.81 -11.99
C ASP A 90 -17.37 -15.63 -10.49
N PRO A 91 -17.29 -14.41 -9.93
CA PRO A 91 -17.51 -14.18 -8.51
C PRO A 91 -18.92 -14.54 -8.03
N ASP A 92 -19.92 -14.57 -8.91
CA ASP A 92 -21.31 -14.85 -8.56
C ASP A 92 -21.61 -16.35 -8.54
N THR A 93 -20.93 -17.14 -9.38
CA THR A 93 -21.18 -18.58 -9.54
C THR A 93 -20.08 -19.47 -8.98
N SER A 94 -18.86 -18.96 -8.79
CA SER A 94 -17.75 -19.72 -8.22
C SER A 94 -17.89 -19.86 -6.71
N LYS A 95 -17.66 -21.06 -6.20
CA LYS A 95 -17.83 -21.36 -4.79
C LYS A 95 -16.54 -21.11 -4.01
N LEU A 96 -16.60 -20.29 -2.97
CA LEU A 96 -15.47 -20.13 -2.04
C LEU A 96 -15.19 -21.45 -1.28
N VAL A 97 -13.96 -21.95 -1.38
CA VAL A 97 -13.52 -23.22 -0.77
C VAL A 97 -12.31 -23.06 0.16
N GLY A 98 -11.65 -21.91 0.17
CA GLY A 98 -10.53 -21.65 1.06
C GLY A 98 -10.30 -20.16 1.30
N ARG A 99 -9.86 -19.83 2.52
CA ARG A 99 -9.49 -18.48 2.95
C ARG A 99 -8.12 -18.48 3.62
N SER A 100 -7.41 -17.39 3.43
CA SER A 100 -6.22 -16.97 4.15
C SER A 100 -6.18 -15.44 4.15
N THR A 101 -5.28 -14.84 4.92
CA THR A 101 -5.23 -13.38 5.12
C THR A 101 -5.27 -12.60 3.80
N PHE A 102 -4.48 -13.01 2.81
CA PHE A 102 -4.33 -12.28 1.53
C PHE A 102 -4.91 -13.01 0.33
N LYS A 103 -5.61 -14.13 0.52
CA LYS A 103 -6.07 -14.97 -0.58
C LYS A 103 -7.37 -15.70 -0.28
N ASP A 104 -8.28 -15.61 -1.24
CA ASP A 104 -9.45 -16.47 -1.36
C ASP A 104 -9.23 -17.51 -2.45
N THR A 105 -9.70 -18.73 -2.24
CA THR A 105 -9.66 -19.81 -3.23
C THR A 105 -11.07 -20.24 -3.57
N TYR A 106 -11.40 -20.19 -4.84
CA TYR A 106 -12.71 -20.55 -5.39
C TYR A 106 -12.61 -21.83 -6.23
N GLU A 107 -13.69 -22.59 -6.24
CA GLU A 107 -13.94 -23.68 -7.17
C GLU A 107 -14.95 -23.19 -8.21
N ASN A 108 -14.53 -23.20 -9.47
CA ASN A 108 -15.30 -22.72 -10.61
C ASN A 108 -16.29 -23.80 -11.07
N THR A 109 -17.26 -23.43 -11.91
CA THR A 109 -18.31 -24.35 -12.40
C THR A 109 -17.78 -25.49 -13.27
N ASP A 110 -16.61 -25.32 -13.89
CA ASP A 110 -15.90 -26.34 -14.67
C ASP A 110 -15.01 -27.26 -13.82
N GLY A 111 -14.97 -27.06 -12.49
CA GLY A 111 -14.17 -27.82 -11.54
C GLY A 111 -12.72 -27.33 -11.39
N SER A 112 -12.28 -26.34 -12.18
CA SER A 112 -11.00 -25.67 -11.96
C SER A 112 -11.03 -24.83 -10.68
N LYS A 113 -9.86 -24.41 -10.18
CA LYS A 113 -9.74 -23.56 -8.99
C LYS A 113 -9.05 -22.24 -9.32
N THR A 114 -9.58 -21.15 -8.79
CA THR A 114 -9.01 -19.81 -8.93
C THR A 114 -8.60 -19.27 -7.57
N ALA A 115 -7.39 -18.74 -7.47
CA ALA A 115 -6.94 -17.99 -6.30
C ALA A 115 -7.05 -16.49 -6.58
N VAL A 116 -7.79 -15.77 -5.76
CA VAL A 116 -7.85 -14.29 -5.78
C VAL A 116 -6.92 -13.78 -4.69
N ILE A 117 -5.84 -13.13 -5.08
CA ILE A 117 -4.78 -12.64 -4.19
C ILE A 117 -4.90 -11.12 -4.07
N SER A 118 -4.62 -10.59 -2.87
CA SER A 118 -4.66 -9.16 -2.57
C SER A 118 -3.37 -8.73 -1.85
N GLN A 119 -3.01 -7.46 -2.00
CA GLN A 119 -1.91 -6.84 -1.25
C GLN A 119 -2.35 -6.38 0.14
N VAL A 120 -3.64 -6.07 0.30
CA VAL A 120 -4.25 -5.79 1.61
C VAL A 120 -4.92 -7.04 2.18
N PRO A 121 -5.03 -7.18 3.50
CA PRO A 121 -5.77 -8.27 4.11
C PRO A 121 -7.21 -8.33 3.58
N LYS A 122 -7.71 -9.53 3.39
CA LYS A 122 -9.10 -9.83 2.98
C LYS A 122 -9.85 -10.59 4.05
N ASN A 123 -9.12 -11.41 4.80
CA ASN A 123 -9.68 -12.28 5.82
C ASN A 123 -8.83 -12.22 7.09
N ILE A 124 -9.46 -12.49 8.21
CA ILE A 124 -8.81 -12.71 9.50
C ILE A 124 -9.43 -13.93 10.17
N LYS A 125 -8.76 -14.49 11.17
CA LYS A 125 -9.40 -15.45 12.07
C LYS A 125 -10.09 -14.69 13.19
N ASP A 126 -11.38 -14.94 13.36
CA ASP A 126 -12.12 -14.50 14.54
C ASP A 126 -11.56 -15.16 15.82
N ASP A 127 -12.09 -14.75 16.98
CA ASP A 127 -11.72 -15.30 18.30
C ASP A 127 -11.96 -16.81 18.43
N GLN A 128 -12.80 -17.38 17.56
CA GLN A 128 -13.07 -18.82 17.51
C GLN A 128 -12.10 -19.56 16.57
N GLY A 129 -11.17 -18.85 15.95
CA GLY A 129 -10.18 -19.38 15.01
C GLY A 129 -10.73 -19.61 13.59
N LYS A 130 -11.93 -19.12 13.29
CA LYS A 130 -12.59 -19.29 11.99
C LYS A 130 -12.28 -18.11 11.07
N TRP A 131 -12.03 -18.41 9.80
CA TRP A 131 -11.79 -17.38 8.79
C TRP A 131 -13.05 -16.59 8.44
N VAL A 132 -13.04 -15.31 8.75
CA VAL A 132 -14.05 -14.31 8.40
C VAL A 132 -13.42 -13.23 7.50
N PRO A 133 -14.21 -12.50 6.69
CA PRO A 133 -13.71 -11.32 6.00
C PRO A 133 -13.21 -10.30 7.03
N VAL A 134 -12.25 -9.47 6.65
CA VAL A 134 -11.91 -8.30 7.48
C VAL A 134 -13.12 -7.38 7.56
N ASN A 135 -13.47 -6.98 8.77
CA ASN A 135 -14.48 -5.98 9.04
C ASN A 135 -13.84 -4.60 9.12
N THR A 136 -14.48 -3.60 8.52
CA THR A 136 -14.07 -2.19 8.58
C THR A 136 -15.10 -1.32 9.29
N ASP A 137 -16.25 -1.90 9.68
CA ASP A 137 -17.33 -1.15 10.27
C ASP A 137 -17.05 -0.83 11.74
N VAL A 138 -17.25 0.44 12.10
CA VAL A 138 -17.07 0.96 13.44
C VAL A 138 -18.37 0.85 14.24
N ASP A 139 -18.37 -0.03 15.22
CA ASP A 139 -19.47 -0.19 16.16
C ASP A 139 -19.29 0.75 17.35
N VAL A 140 -20.25 1.65 17.56
CA VAL A 140 -20.22 2.56 18.72
C VAL A 140 -20.92 1.91 19.92
N THR A 141 -20.14 1.66 20.96
CA THR A 141 -20.63 1.06 22.20
C THR A 141 -21.54 2.01 22.98
N SER A 142 -22.24 1.49 24.00
CA SER A 142 -23.05 2.32 24.90
C SER A 142 -22.25 3.34 25.71
N ALA A 143 -20.93 3.16 25.83
CA ALA A 143 -20.01 4.10 26.46
C ALA A 143 -19.53 5.20 25.50
N GLY A 144 -19.84 5.12 24.20
CA GLY A 144 -19.44 6.11 23.19
C GLY A 144 -18.13 5.78 22.45
N THR A 145 -17.39 4.77 22.92
CA THR A 145 -16.18 4.25 22.24
C THR A 145 -16.56 3.56 20.95
N GLY A 146 -15.80 3.79 19.88
CA GLY A 146 -15.90 3.04 18.61
C GLY A 146 -14.97 1.83 18.61
N VAL A 147 -15.46 0.67 18.17
CA VAL A 147 -14.67 -0.57 18.07
C VAL A 147 -14.83 -1.19 16.70
N VAL A 148 -13.79 -1.86 16.19
CA VAL A 148 -13.85 -2.63 14.95
C VAL A 148 -13.34 -4.04 15.22
N ASP A 149 -14.28 -4.92 15.54
CA ASP A 149 -14.01 -6.36 15.69
C ASP A 149 -13.61 -6.98 14.34
N ASP A 150 -12.98 -8.15 14.35
CA ASP A 150 -12.57 -8.88 13.13
C ASP A 150 -11.70 -8.05 12.15
N HIS A 151 -10.80 -7.23 12.70
CA HIS A 151 -9.85 -6.42 11.95
C HIS A 151 -8.38 -6.72 12.35
N PRO A 152 -7.41 -6.79 11.40
CA PRO A 152 -6.00 -7.11 11.70
C PRO A 152 -5.28 -6.17 12.66
N LEU A 153 -5.80 -4.96 12.81
CA LEU A 153 -5.31 -3.93 13.72
C LEU A 153 -6.24 -3.69 14.92
N ASP A 154 -7.40 -4.37 14.98
CA ASP A 154 -8.40 -4.24 16.06
C ASP A 154 -8.52 -2.81 16.65
N PRO A 155 -8.88 -1.82 15.81
CA PRO A 155 -8.83 -0.43 16.21
C PRO A 155 -9.97 -0.07 17.17
N VAL A 156 -9.62 0.75 18.15
CA VAL A 156 -10.53 1.30 19.16
C VAL A 156 -10.38 2.81 19.17
N PHE A 157 -11.49 3.51 19.02
CA PHE A 157 -11.59 4.97 19.00
C PHE A 157 -12.20 5.48 20.30
N ALA A 158 -11.54 6.43 20.95
CA ALA A 158 -12.05 7.01 22.21
C ALA A 158 -13.40 7.70 22.01
N ASP A 159 -14.21 7.79 23.06
CA ASP A 159 -15.48 8.51 23.04
C ASP A 159 -15.30 10.04 22.89
N ASN A 160 -14.09 10.56 23.14
CA ASN A 160 -13.73 11.97 22.99
C ASN A 160 -12.28 12.17 22.51
N ALA A 161 -12.06 13.18 21.66
CA ALA A 161 -10.74 13.51 21.12
C ALA A 161 -9.73 14.09 22.13
N SER A 162 -10.21 14.75 23.19
CA SER A 162 -9.33 15.29 24.26
C SER A 162 -8.86 14.23 25.25
N GLY A 163 -9.42 13.01 25.16
CA GLY A 163 -9.04 11.88 25.98
C GLY A 163 -7.62 11.39 25.69
N SER A 164 -7.07 10.62 26.62
CA SER A 164 -5.89 9.80 26.30
C SER A 164 -6.28 8.71 25.31
N ASP A 165 -5.41 8.45 24.34
CA ASP A 165 -5.51 7.33 23.41
C ASP A 165 -6.73 7.41 22.47
N VAL A 166 -6.88 8.55 21.79
CA VAL A 166 -7.96 8.78 20.81
C VAL A 166 -8.08 7.67 19.76
N LEU A 167 -6.96 7.06 19.38
CA LEU A 167 -6.90 5.82 18.60
C LEU A 167 -5.97 4.82 19.29
N THR A 168 -6.46 3.61 19.51
CA THR A 168 -5.66 2.46 19.92
C THR A 168 -5.76 1.35 18.87
N MET A 169 -4.65 0.70 18.55
CA MET A 169 -4.58 -0.44 17.63
C MET A 169 -3.82 -1.60 18.28
N HIS A 170 -4.24 -2.81 17.97
CA HIS A 170 -3.64 -4.05 18.44
C HIS A 170 -3.19 -4.91 17.26
N HIS A 171 -1.95 -5.38 17.30
CA HIS A 171 -1.42 -6.28 16.29
C HIS A 171 -0.35 -7.20 16.90
N ASP A 172 -0.48 -8.51 16.70
CA ASP A 172 0.49 -9.52 17.17
C ASP A 172 0.89 -9.37 18.66
N GLY A 173 -0.07 -8.99 19.51
CA GLY A 173 0.14 -8.78 20.94
C GLY A 173 0.80 -7.46 21.33
N PHE A 174 1.10 -6.60 20.36
CA PHE A 174 1.51 -5.22 20.59
C PHE A 174 0.30 -4.29 20.58
N THR A 175 0.37 -3.24 21.39
CA THR A 175 -0.60 -2.15 21.41
C THR A 175 0.11 -0.86 21.04
N LEU A 176 -0.43 -0.14 20.07
CA LEU A 176 -0.01 1.20 19.70
C LEU A 176 -1.18 2.16 19.95
N ALA A 177 -0.94 3.25 20.67
CA ALA A 177 -1.99 4.23 20.96
C ALA A 177 -1.51 5.65 20.70
N TYR A 178 -2.41 6.46 20.15
CA TYR A 178 -2.18 7.82 19.68
C TYR A 178 -3.09 8.77 20.46
N SER A 179 -2.55 9.91 20.89
CA SER A 179 -3.30 11.00 21.50
C SER A 179 -2.96 12.31 20.80
N LEU A 180 -3.97 13.10 20.45
CA LEU A 180 -3.78 14.41 19.83
C LEU A 180 -3.57 15.47 20.93
N GLU A 181 -2.42 16.14 20.92
CA GLU A 181 -2.08 17.15 21.94
C GLU A 181 -3.00 18.38 21.81
N ASP A 182 -3.50 18.88 22.95
CA ASP A 182 -4.37 20.05 23.07
C ASP A 182 -5.70 19.98 22.27
N ALA A 183 -6.16 18.79 21.89
CA ALA A 183 -7.46 18.62 21.24
C ALA A 183 -8.59 19.10 22.15
N ALA A 184 -9.57 19.79 21.56
CA ALA A 184 -10.79 20.18 22.26
C ALA A 184 -11.65 18.97 22.66
N ASP A 185 -12.54 19.18 23.63
CA ASP A 185 -13.55 18.20 24.02
C ASP A 185 -14.54 17.96 22.87
N SER A 186 -14.20 17.04 21.98
CA SER A 186 -14.97 16.70 20.80
C SER A 186 -15.43 15.25 20.89
N PRO A 187 -16.72 14.98 21.02
CA PRO A 187 -17.22 13.61 21.11
C PRO A 187 -17.12 12.90 19.77
N LEU A 188 -16.93 11.58 19.83
CA LEU A 188 -16.97 10.72 18.65
C LEU A 188 -18.29 10.90 17.89
N SER A 189 -18.17 11.24 16.61
CA SER A 189 -19.26 11.26 15.65
C SER A 189 -19.02 10.17 14.62
N HIS A 190 -19.88 9.15 14.65
CA HIS A 190 -19.94 8.13 13.61
C HIS A 190 -20.99 8.52 12.56
N THR A 191 -20.71 8.30 11.29
CA THR A 191 -21.59 8.74 10.18
C THR A 191 -22.92 8.00 10.12
N ASN A 192 -23.14 6.96 10.92
CA ASN A 192 -24.40 6.21 10.89
C ASN A 192 -25.03 6.04 12.27
N LYS A 193 -26.10 6.80 12.54
CA LYS A 193 -27.08 6.42 13.57
C LYS A 193 -27.82 5.16 13.09
N GLY A 194 -27.26 3.99 13.40
CA GLY A 194 -27.88 2.68 13.20
C GLY A 194 -27.43 1.87 11.98
N GLY A 195 -26.20 2.06 11.48
CA GLY A 195 -25.67 1.27 10.37
C GLY A 195 -24.14 1.18 10.38
N ALA A 196 -23.63 0.15 9.70
CA ALA A 196 -22.24 -0.08 9.32
C ALA A 196 -21.61 1.16 8.65
N GLY A 197 -20.36 1.48 8.98
CA GLY A 197 -19.59 2.57 8.39
C GLY A 197 -18.14 2.52 8.85
N ASP A 198 -17.21 2.93 8.00
CA ASP A 198 -15.76 2.84 8.21
C ASP A 198 -15.14 4.16 8.69
N GLU A 199 -15.96 5.17 8.99
CA GLU A 199 -15.51 6.53 9.26
C GLU A 199 -15.84 7.00 10.69
N VAL A 200 -14.84 7.62 11.33
CA VAL A 200 -14.97 8.29 12.62
C VAL A 200 -14.57 9.74 12.50
N THR A 201 -15.41 10.65 12.98
CA THR A 201 -15.12 12.09 12.99
C THR A 201 -15.16 12.64 14.41
N TYR A 202 -14.18 13.45 14.75
CA TYR A 202 -14.21 14.36 15.89
C TYR A 202 -14.19 15.78 15.33
N ARG A 203 -15.29 16.52 15.51
CA ARG A 203 -15.43 17.86 14.95
C ARG A 203 -14.78 18.92 15.81
N ASP A 204 -14.25 19.96 15.19
CA ASP A 204 -13.73 21.15 15.90
C ASP A 204 -12.69 20.77 16.98
N VAL A 205 -11.84 19.77 16.72
CA VAL A 205 -10.74 19.39 17.64
C VAL A 205 -9.76 20.56 17.81
N PHE A 206 -9.69 21.42 16.79
CA PHE A 206 -9.11 22.76 16.85
C PHE A 206 -10.03 23.71 16.05
N PRO A 207 -9.83 25.05 16.12
CA PRO A 207 -10.57 25.97 15.28
C PRO A 207 -10.47 25.57 13.80
N ASP A 208 -11.64 25.46 13.14
CA ASP A 208 -11.77 25.16 11.71
C ASP A 208 -11.07 23.86 11.29
N THR A 209 -10.91 22.91 12.22
CA THR A 209 -10.20 21.65 11.99
C THR A 209 -10.95 20.49 12.63
N ASP A 210 -11.32 19.50 11.82
CA ASP A 210 -11.85 18.22 12.24
C ASP A 210 -10.76 17.15 12.22
N LEU A 211 -10.86 16.14 13.09
CA LEU A 211 -10.08 14.91 13.02
C LEU A 211 -10.95 13.81 12.44
N HIS A 212 -10.49 13.19 11.36
CA HIS A 212 -11.19 12.13 10.66
C HIS A 212 -10.32 10.87 10.60
N TYR A 213 -10.96 9.74 10.81
CA TYR A 213 -10.38 8.42 10.62
C TYR A 213 -11.19 7.62 9.62
N THR A 214 -10.51 6.85 8.78
CA THR A 214 -11.12 5.86 7.89
C THR A 214 -10.45 4.51 8.09
N VAL A 215 -11.24 3.49 8.41
CA VAL A 215 -10.77 2.12 8.59
C VAL A 215 -10.78 1.41 7.23
N THR A 216 -9.63 0.91 6.80
CA THR A 216 -9.52 0.05 5.62
C THR A 216 -9.06 -1.32 6.05
N ASN A 217 -9.14 -2.34 5.19
CA ASN A 217 -8.85 -3.73 5.57
C ASN A 217 -7.47 -4.03 6.21
N GLY A 218 -6.52 -3.10 6.15
CA GLY A 218 -5.20 -3.30 6.77
C GLY A 218 -4.60 -2.05 7.40
N THR A 219 -5.30 -0.92 7.38
CA THR A 219 -4.80 0.37 7.87
C THR A 219 -5.93 1.20 8.45
N VAL A 220 -5.60 2.10 9.37
CA VAL A 220 -6.47 3.19 9.75
C VAL A 220 -5.85 4.47 9.19
N LYS A 221 -6.54 5.13 8.27
CA LYS A 221 -6.13 6.43 7.75
C LYS A 221 -6.54 7.51 8.76
N GLU A 222 -5.66 8.48 9.00
CA GLU A 222 -5.87 9.62 9.89
C GLU A 222 -5.71 10.91 9.09
N GLU A 223 -6.66 11.84 9.25
CA GLU A 223 -6.68 13.12 8.53
C GLU A 223 -7.11 14.25 9.47
N LEU A 224 -6.35 15.34 9.47
CA LEU A 224 -6.84 16.63 9.99
C LEU A 224 -7.44 17.40 8.82
N VAL A 225 -8.76 17.55 8.83
CA VAL A 225 -9.53 18.20 7.76
C VAL A 225 -9.74 19.66 8.13
N LEU A 226 -9.13 20.54 7.36
CA LEU A 226 -9.17 21.98 7.56
C LEU A 226 -10.30 22.59 6.72
N SER A 227 -11.27 23.24 7.35
CA SER A 227 -12.31 24.00 6.64
C SER A 227 -11.81 25.37 6.18
N GLU A 228 -10.83 25.93 6.89
CA GLU A 228 -10.13 27.16 6.53
C GLU A 228 -8.61 27.01 6.72
N LEU A 229 -7.82 27.89 6.09
CA LEU A 229 -6.37 27.90 6.30
C LEU A 229 -6.07 28.23 7.77
N PRO A 230 -5.18 27.47 8.42
CA PRO A 230 -4.91 27.68 9.83
C PRO A 230 -4.21 29.03 10.00
N THR A 231 -4.57 29.73 11.08
CA THR A 231 -3.90 30.99 11.41
C THR A 231 -2.42 30.72 11.70
N LYS A 232 -1.54 31.72 11.52
CA LYS A 232 -0.10 31.60 11.85
C LYS A 232 0.19 31.22 13.31
N ALA A 233 -0.81 31.18 14.19
CA ALA A 233 -0.67 30.73 15.57
C ALA A 233 -0.58 29.21 15.70
N ARG A 234 -0.97 28.42 14.68
CA ARG A 234 -0.88 26.96 14.68
C ARG A 234 -0.55 26.43 13.28
N ASP A 235 0.73 26.24 13.03
CA ASP A 235 1.27 25.68 11.78
C ASP A 235 1.76 24.23 11.94
N SER A 236 1.54 23.63 13.12
CA SER A 236 1.88 22.24 13.43
C SER A 236 0.87 21.60 14.38
N TRP A 237 0.76 20.27 14.30
CA TRP A 237 0.01 19.43 15.21
C TRP A 237 0.90 18.34 15.79
N SER A 238 0.71 18.03 17.07
CA SER A 238 1.54 17.08 17.80
C SER A 238 0.72 15.87 18.24
N TRP A 239 1.30 14.69 18.07
CA TRP A 239 0.74 13.43 18.52
C TRP A 239 1.64 12.83 19.60
N HIS A 240 1.04 12.37 20.69
CA HIS A 240 1.70 11.48 21.64
C HIS A 240 1.42 10.05 21.24
N VAL A 241 2.47 9.28 20.96
CA VAL A 241 2.37 7.87 20.59
C VAL A 241 3.00 7.00 21.65
N ARG A 242 2.23 6.02 22.16
CA ARG A 242 2.72 5.02 23.10
C ARG A 242 2.62 3.62 22.48
N GLY A 243 3.74 2.90 22.48
CA GLY A 243 3.83 1.52 21.99
C GLY A 243 4.67 0.68 22.94
N LYS A 244 4.05 -0.14 23.79
CA LYS A 244 4.82 -0.93 24.76
C LYS A 244 5.59 -2.03 24.03
N GLY A 245 6.91 -2.05 24.22
CA GLY A 245 7.79 -3.02 23.56
C GLY A 245 8.05 -2.74 22.08
N LEU A 246 7.69 -1.53 21.63
CA LEU A 246 7.97 -1.02 20.29
C LEU A 246 8.91 0.18 20.36
N ALA A 247 10.01 0.15 19.63
CA ALA A 247 10.84 1.32 19.35
C ALA A 247 10.33 2.06 18.11
N ALA A 248 10.15 3.37 18.25
CA ALA A 248 9.91 4.26 17.13
C ALA A 248 11.24 4.61 16.43
N THR A 249 11.26 4.52 15.11
CA THR A 249 12.40 4.88 14.26
C THR A 249 11.88 5.66 13.05
N THR A 250 12.65 6.62 12.58
CA THR A 250 12.32 7.37 11.36
C THR A 250 13.14 6.84 10.19
N GLU A 251 12.51 6.65 9.04
CA GLU A 251 13.16 6.28 7.79
C GLU A 251 13.61 7.51 7.00
N ASP A 252 14.38 7.31 5.92
CA ASP A 252 14.98 8.41 5.15
C ASP A 252 13.95 9.36 4.51
N ASP A 253 12.73 8.87 4.28
CA ASP A 253 11.61 9.63 3.72
C ASP A 253 10.76 10.35 4.78
N GLY A 254 11.12 10.21 6.06
CA GLY A 254 10.38 10.77 7.20
C GLY A 254 9.30 9.85 7.76
N THR A 255 9.09 8.66 7.20
CA THR A 255 8.13 7.67 7.73
C THR A 255 8.53 7.23 9.13
N MET A 256 7.58 7.22 10.07
CA MET A 256 7.79 6.66 11.40
C MET A 256 7.39 5.19 11.44
N VAL A 257 8.33 4.33 11.84
CA VAL A 257 8.13 2.87 11.95
C VAL A 257 8.33 2.43 13.39
N PHE A 258 7.38 1.66 13.89
CA PHE A 258 7.40 1.06 15.21
C PHE A 258 7.82 -0.41 15.08
N ARG A 259 8.97 -0.78 15.65
CA ARG A 259 9.53 -2.13 15.58
C ARG A 259 9.64 -2.72 16.96
N SER A 260 9.44 -4.03 17.11
CA SER A 260 9.62 -4.68 18.40
C SER A 260 11.08 -4.56 18.87
N ASP A 261 11.27 -4.30 20.16
CA ASP A 261 12.60 -4.16 20.79
C ASP A 261 13.34 -5.51 20.93
N SER A 262 12.68 -6.62 20.58
CA SER A 262 13.22 -7.97 20.73
C SER A 262 13.78 -8.49 19.41
N PRO A 263 15.10 -8.80 19.33
CA PRO A 263 15.67 -9.56 18.22
C PRO A 263 15.29 -11.06 18.23
N GLU A 264 14.38 -11.51 19.09
CA GLU A 264 14.09 -12.94 19.30
C GLU A 264 12.67 -13.33 18.87
N PHE A 265 12.56 -13.81 17.63
CA PHE A 265 11.79 -15.02 17.29
C PHE A 265 12.51 -15.73 16.14
N LEU A 266 13.78 -16.09 16.38
CA LEU A 266 14.42 -17.19 15.70
C LEU A 266 14.28 -18.40 16.64
N ASP A 267 13.54 -19.41 16.18
CA ASP A 267 13.42 -20.76 16.75
C ASP A 267 12.30 -20.99 17.80
N SER A 268 11.15 -21.49 17.33
CA SER A 268 10.34 -22.58 17.94
C SER A 268 9.29 -23.09 16.96
#